data_AF-A0A527WRL4-F1
#
_entry.id   AF-A0A527WRL4-F1
#
_cell.length_a   1.000
_cell.length_b   1.000
_cell.length_c   1.000
_cell.angle_alpha   90.00
_cell.angle_beta   90.00
_cell.angle_gamma   90.00
#
_symmetry.space_group_name_H-M   'P 1'
#
loop_
_entity.id
_entity.type
_entity.pdbx_description
1 polymer ?
#
loop_
_entity_poly.entity_id
_entity_poly.type
_entity_poly.pdbx_seq_one_letter_code
_entity_poly.pdbx_strand_id
1 'polypeptide(L)'
;MTATKPIMANKQELLDIEKGFWTGDSAYYEANADVECLVAFPHMAKAMTNSELAATASKPNRWRDLDIKLKGMVEPGSDIVMLTYEARATRENGESYAA
;
A
#
# COMPACT_ATOMS: atom_id res chain seq x y z
N MET A 1 11.20 27.65 9.66
CA MET A 1 10.79 26.83 8.50
C MET A 1 11.82 25.73 8.36
N THR A 2 11.45 24.48 8.66
CA THR A 2 12.34 23.33 8.47
C THR A 2 12.47 23.08 6.97
N ALA A 3 13.68 23.14 6.44
CA ALA A 3 13.94 22.81 5.05
C ALA A 3 13.47 21.38 4.78
N THR A 4 12.58 21.20 3.80
CA THR A 4 12.15 19.88 3.36
C THR A 4 13.37 19.14 2.82
N LYS A 5 13.73 18.01 3.42
CA LYS A 5 14.83 17.17 2.93
C LYS A 5 14.50 16.72 1.49
N PRO A 6 15.49 16.70 0.58
CA PRO A 6 15.30 16.11 -0.73
C PRO A 6 14.98 14.62 -0.57
N ILE A 7 14.01 14.14 -1.35
CA ILE A 7 13.61 12.72 -1.40
C ILE A 7 14.46 12.07 -2.49
N MET A 8 15.11 10.96 -2.15
CA MET A 8 15.97 10.21 -3.07
C MET A 8 15.26 9.02 -3.71
N ALA A 9 14.25 8.46 -3.05
CA ALA A 9 13.48 7.33 -3.51
C ALA A 9 12.67 7.65 -4.77
N ASN A 10 12.58 6.65 -5.66
CA ASN A 10 11.83 6.78 -6.89
C ASN A 10 10.32 6.74 -6.61
N LYS A 11 9.69 7.91 -6.67
CA LYS A 11 8.24 8.05 -6.48
C LYS A 11 7.42 7.13 -7.38
N GLN A 12 7.79 6.97 -8.65
CA GLN A 12 6.99 6.20 -9.60
C GLN A 12 6.99 4.71 -9.24
N GLU A 13 8.16 4.19 -8.90
CA GLU A 13 8.36 2.81 -8.46
C GLU A 13 7.55 2.49 -7.21
N LEU A 14 7.59 3.38 -6.20
CA LEU A 14 6.81 3.23 -4.97
C LEU A 14 5.30 3.23 -5.25
N LEU A 15 4.82 4.12 -6.13
CA LEU A 15 3.40 4.15 -6.50
C LEU A 15 3.00 2.90 -7.30
N ASP A 16 3.89 2.32 -8.09
CA ASP A 16 3.60 1.09 -8.83
C ASP A 16 3.56 -0.13 -7.90
N ILE A 17 4.41 -0.16 -6.87
CA ILE A 17 4.33 -1.15 -5.78
C ILE A 17 2.99 -1.02 -5.02
N GLU A 18 2.61 0.20 -4.63
CA GLU A 18 1.32 0.46 -3.97
C GLU A 18 0.14 -0.01 -4.83
N LYS A 19 0.11 0.34 -6.12
CA LYS A 19 -0.94 -0.16 -7.03
C LYS A 19 -0.99 -1.69 -7.05
N GLY A 20 0.16 -2.35 -7.04
CA GLY A 20 0.25 -3.80 -6.97
C GLY A 20 -0.40 -4.38 -5.70
N PHE A 21 -0.18 -3.76 -4.53
CA PHE A 21 -0.88 -4.18 -3.30
C PHE A 21 -2.40 -4.00 -3.39
N TRP A 22 -2.89 -2.98 -4.10
CA TRP A 22 -4.33 -2.81 -4.33
C TRP A 22 -4.91 -3.80 -5.33
N THR A 23 -4.30 -3.97 -6.51
CA THR A 23 -4.93 -4.71 -7.63
C THR A 23 -4.39 -6.13 -7.83
N GLY A 24 -3.24 -6.46 -7.23
CA GLY A 24 -2.63 -7.78 -7.30
C GLY A 24 -3.41 -8.84 -6.53
N ASP A 25 -2.78 -9.94 -6.16
CA ASP A 25 -3.37 -10.99 -5.34
C ASP A 25 -2.40 -11.43 -4.23
N SER A 26 -2.71 -12.53 -3.55
CA SER A 26 -1.88 -13.10 -2.50
C SER A 26 -0.42 -13.29 -2.93
N ALA A 27 -0.15 -13.71 -4.17
CA ALA A 27 1.22 -13.92 -4.64
C ALA A 27 2.00 -12.60 -4.74
N TYR A 28 1.31 -11.50 -5.06
CA TYR A 28 1.94 -10.18 -5.05
C TYR A 28 2.37 -9.78 -3.64
N TYR A 29 1.55 -10.05 -2.62
CA TYR A 29 1.91 -9.77 -1.23
C TYR A 29 3.09 -10.63 -0.77
N GLU A 30 3.08 -11.92 -1.07
CA GLU A 30 4.19 -12.81 -0.68
C GLU A 30 5.53 -12.38 -1.30
N ALA A 31 5.51 -11.85 -2.53
CA ALA A 31 6.72 -11.44 -3.24
C ALA A 31 7.23 -10.04 -2.85
N ASN A 32 6.37 -9.14 -2.37
CA ASN A 32 6.71 -7.72 -2.18
C ASN A 32 6.60 -7.23 -0.73
N ALA A 33 5.87 -7.93 0.14
CA ALA A 33 5.80 -7.60 1.56
C ALA A 33 6.93 -8.29 2.34
N ASP A 34 7.42 -7.63 3.39
CA ASP A 34 8.40 -8.22 4.29
C ASP A 34 7.81 -9.44 5.02
N VAL A 35 8.67 -10.43 5.32
CA VAL A 35 8.28 -11.65 6.03
C VAL A 35 7.64 -11.32 7.39
N GLU A 36 8.08 -10.25 8.05
CA GLU A 36 7.55 -9.74 9.31
C GLU A 36 6.82 -8.40 9.10
N CYS A 37 5.49 -8.43 9.13
CA CYS A 37 4.64 -7.28 8.90
C CYS A 37 4.05 -6.72 10.20
N LEU A 38 4.08 -5.40 10.35
CA LEU A 38 3.24 -4.67 11.31
C LEU A 38 2.11 -4.00 10.54
N VAL A 39 0.87 -4.43 10.79
CA VAL A 39 -0.30 -3.91 10.06
C VAL A 39 -1.17 -3.03 10.95
N ALA A 40 -1.73 -1.99 10.34
CA ALA A 40 -2.70 -1.10 10.97
C ALA A 40 -3.86 -0.84 10.00
N PHE A 41 -4.96 -1.55 10.21
CA PHE A 41 -6.24 -1.35 9.53
C PHE A 41 -7.23 -0.63 10.45
N PRO A 42 -8.33 -0.07 9.92
CA PRO A 42 -9.41 0.42 10.76
C PRO A 42 -9.82 -0.63 11.81
N HIS A 43 -9.72 -0.28 13.09
CA HIS A 43 -10.02 -1.15 14.24
C HIS A 43 -9.13 -2.39 14.43
N MET A 44 -8.00 -2.51 13.72
CA MET A 44 -7.08 -3.63 13.90
C MET A 44 -5.62 -3.19 13.77
N ALA A 45 -4.82 -3.40 14.81
CA ALA A 45 -3.37 -3.29 14.75
C ALA A 45 -2.76 -4.58 15.27
N LYS A 46 -1.91 -5.25 14.48
CA LYS A 46 -1.26 -6.51 14.88
C LYS A 46 0.01 -6.78 14.08
N ALA A 47 0.86 -7.65 14.63
CA ALA A 47 1.90 -8.31 13.87
C ALA A 47 1.32 -9.45 13.04
N MET A 48 1.84 -9.64 11.83
CA MET A 48 1.48 -10.71 10.89
C MET A 48 2.71 -11.16 10.12
N THR A 49 2.70 -12.39 9.64
CA THR A 49 3.60 -12.83 8.58
C THR A 49 3.12 -12.32 7.21
N ASN A 50 4.00 -12.28 6.21
CA ASN A 50 3.60 -11.94 4.83
C ASN A 50 2.51 -12.88 4.29
N SER A 51 2.56 -14.18 4.62
CA SER A 51 1.58 -15.17 4.17
C SER A 51 0.20 -14.93 4.80
N GLU A 52 0.16 -14.60 6.10
CA GLU A 52 -1.10 -14.20 6.75
C GLU A 52 -1.67 -12.91 6.14
N LEU A 53 -0.81 -11.93 5.81
CA LEU A 53 -1.22 -10.70 5.14
C LEU A 53 -1.73 -10.99 3.73
N ALA A 54 -1.03 -11.83 2.97
CA ALA A 54 -1.39 -12.26 1.63
C ALA A 54 -2.75 -12.97 1.58
N ALA A 55 -3.11 -13.73 2.61
CA ALA A 55 -4.41 -14.38 2.73
C ALA A 55 -5.58 -13.37 2.77
N THR A 56 -5.34 -12.15 3.26
CA THR A 56 -6.34 -11.06 3.25
C THR A 56 -6.56 -10.47 1.85
N ALA A 57 -5.61 -10.70 0.94
CA ALA A 57 -5.61 -10.23 -0.44
C ALA A 57 -6.09 -11.30 -1.44
N SER A 58 -7.08 -12.10 -1.06
CA SER A 58 -7.68 -13.14 -1.90
C SER A 58 -8.99 -12.67 -2.57
N LYS A 59 -9.30 -13.28 -3.72
CA LYS A 59 -10.59 -13.06 -4.40
C LYS A 59 -11.76 -13.61 -3.57
N PRO A 60 -12.96 -13.02 -3.64
CA PRO A 60 -13.39 -11.95 -4.56
C PRO A 60 -13.14 -10.51 -4.06
N ASN A 61 -12.36 -10.34 -2.99
CA ASN A 61 -12.23 -9.05 -2.31
C ASN A 61 -11.14 -8.15 -2.92
N ARG A 62 -10.94 -8.17 -4.24
CA ARG A 62 -9.88 -7.38 -4.89
C ARG A 62 -10.41 -6.10 -5.53
N TRP A 63 -9.49 -5.20 -5.83
CA TRP A 63 -9.77 -3.86 -6.35
C TRP A 63 -9.47 -3.77 -7.84
N ARG A 64 -10.29 -3.00 -8.56
CA ARG A 64 -10.14 -2.62 -9.96
C ARG A 64 -10.34 -1.12 -10.10
N ASP A 65 -10.04 -0.59 -11.28
CA ASP A 65 -10.23 0.83 -11.63
C ASP A 65 -9.59 1.79 -10.62
N LEU A 66 -8.39 1.43 -10.15
CA LEU A 66 -7.67 2.15 -9.12
C LEU A 66 -7.08 3.46 -9.63
N ASP A 67 -7.43 4.55 -8.95
CA ASP A 67 -6.80 5.86 -9.05
C ASP A 67 -6.10 6.19 -7.72
N ILE A 68 -4.80 6.50 -7.78
CA ILE A 68 -3.99 6.90 -6.62
C ILE A 68 -3.52 8.34 -6.82
N LYS A 69 -3.85 9.20 -5.85
CA LYS A 69 -3.41 10.59 -5.79
C LYS A 69 -2.49 10.82 -4.59
N LEU A 70 -1.18 10.84 -4.83
CA LEU A 70 -0.17 11.15 -3.82
C LEU A 70 -0.42 12.54 -3.19
N LYS A 71 -0.46 12.60 -1.86
CA LYS A 71 -0.66 13.82 -1.06
C LYS A 71 0.63 14.28 -0.39
N GLY A 72 1.53 13.36 -0.06
CA GLY A 72 2.80 13.67 0.59
C GLY A 72 3.73 12.47 0.58
N MET A 73 5.03 12.75 0.63
CA MET A 73 6.07 11.75 0.76
C MET A 73 7.23 12.36 1.56
N VAL A 74 7.84 11.57 2.45
CA VAL A 74 9.00 11.96 3.26
C VAL A 74 9.94 10.77 3.43
N GLU A 75 11.20 11.05 3.72
CA GLU A 75 12.24 10.06 4.08
C GLU A 75 12.75 10.35 5.49
N PRO A 76 12.14 9.76 6.54
CA PRO A 76 12.55 9.99 7.92
C PRO A 76 13.97 9.49 8.21
N GLY A 77 14.41 8.45 7.52
CA GLY A 77 15.74 7.85 7.60
C GLY A 77 16.23 7.42 6.21
N SER A 78 17.44 6.85 6.13
CA SER A 78 18.05 6.38 4.87
C SER A 78 17.25 5.27 4.20
N ASP A 79 16.58 4.43 5.01
CA ASP A 79 15.99 3.17 4.57
C ASP A 79 14.46 3.15 4.76
N ILE A 80 13.86 4.32 5.00
CA ILE A 80 12.41 4.44 5.24
C ILE A 80 11.86 5.55 4.34
N VAL A 81 10.88 5.18 3.52
CA VAL A 81 10.03 6.12 2.81
C VAL A 81 8.63 6.02 3.40
N MET A 82 8.04 7.17 3.73
CA MET A 82 6.64 7.27 4.11
C MET A 82 5.91 8.08 3.04
N LEU A 83 4.85 7.52 2.49
CA LEU A 83 3.97 8.20 1.56
C LEU A 83 2.53 8.17 2.06
N THR A 84 1.77 9.20 1.69
CA THR A 84 0.33 9.27 1.93
C THR A 84 -0.37 9.64 0.64
N TYR A 85 -1.46 8.96 0.34
CA TYR A 85 -2.23 9.14 -0.87
C TYR A 85 -3.72 9.02 -0.56
N GLU A 86 -4.53 9.59 -1.46
CA GLU A 86 -5.95 9.25 -1.59
C GLU A 86 -6.07 8.16 -2.64
N ALA A 87 -6.86 7.13 -2.37
CA ALA A 87 -7.15 6.05 -3.32
C ALA A 87 -8.64 6.00 -3.62
N ARG A 88 -8.98 5.81 -4.90
CA ARG A 88 -10.34 5.52 -5.37
C ARG A 88 -10.30 4.24 -6.16
N ALA A 89 -11.19 3.31 -5.87
CA ALA A 89 -11.22 2.02 -6.54
C ALA A 89 -12.63 1.42 -6.55
N THR A 90 -12.81 0.38 -7.35
CA THR A 90 -14.05 -0.41 -7.40
C THR A 90 -13.74 -1.83 -6.98
N ARG A 91 -14.49 -2.37 -6.01
CA ARG A 91 -14.43 -3.79 -5.63
C ARG A 91 -14.84 -4.67 -6.82
N GLU A 92 -14.44 -5.94 -6.82
CA GLU A 92 -14.84 -6.85 -7.90
C GLU A 92 -16.37 -7.00 -8.05
N ASN A 93 -17.12 -6.80 -6.98
CA ASN A 93 -18.59 -6.82 -6.95
C ASN A 93 -19.24 -5.51 -7.46
N GLY A 94 -18.46 -4.50 -7.84
CA GLY A 94 -18.94 -3.21 -8.35
C GLY A 94 -19.08 -2.10 -7.31
N GLU A 95 -18.84 -2.37 -6.02
CA GLU A 95 -18.92 -1.35 -4.97
C GLU A 95 -17.74 -0.37 -5.06
N SER A 96 -18.03 0.94 -5.13
CA SER A 96 -17.01 1.99 -5.12
C SER A 96 -16.46 2.24 -3.73
N TYR A 97 -15.17 2.57 -3.66
CA TYR A 97 -14.45 2.82 -2.42
C TYR A 97 -13.53 4.02 -2.55
N ALA A 98 -13.37 4.77 -1.45
CA ALA A 98 -12.40 5.85 -1.31
C ALA A 98 -11.73 5.82 0.07
N ALA A 99 -10.42 6.04 0.12
CA ALA A 99 -9.62 6.20 1.33
C ALA A 99 -8.61 7.35 1.21
#